data_AF-A0A0R3TUG3-F1
#
_entry.id   AF-A0A0R3TUG3-F1
#
_cell.length_a   1.000
_cell.length_b   1.000
_cell.length_c   1.000
_cell.angle_alpha   90.00
_cell.angle_beta   90.00
_cell.angle_gamma   90.00
#
_symmetry.space_group_name_H-M   'P 1'
#
loop_
_entity.id
_entity.type
_entity.pdbx_description
1 polymer ?
#
loop_
_entity_poly.entity_id
_entity_poly.type
_entity_poly.pdbx_seq_one_letter_code
_entity_poly.pdbx_strand_id
1 'polypeptide(L)'
;MLITRQEYIRWIEDFYPSLGAASKYRNVLYRSVKDTCYIQDIHNHPIYVDAWLKLINYCDSASELFNLLFHNGVGTLNTEFYLAWTDHLKQLPERASDTQAKRWARIASIFAHGLRAGAKPHYLLEDKAE
;
A
#
# COMPACT_ATOMS: atom_id res chain seq x y z
N MET A 1 14.57 -4.13 28.65
CA MET A 1 14.19 -3.01 27.77
C MET A 1 13.88 -3.62 26.42
N LEU A 2 12.61 -3.83 26.10
CA LEU A 2 12.20 -4.48 24.85
C LEU A 2 12.09 -3.40 23.77
N ILE A 3 12.87 -3.56 22.71
CA ILE A 3 12.78 -2.76 21.49
C ILE A 3 11.33 -2.89 20.99
N THR A 4 10.65 -1.78 20.79
CA THR A 4 9.29 -1.80 20.23
C THR A 4 9.35 -2.37 18.82
N ARG A 5 8.26 -3.01 18.37
CA ARG A 5 8.19 -3.61 17.03
C ARG A 5 8.53 -2.62 15.92
N GLN A 6 8.19 -1.35 16.10
CA GLN A 6 8.48 -0.26 15.17
C GLN A 6 9.97 0.06 15.09
N GLU A 7 10.66 0.11 16.23
CA GLU A 7 12.11 0.27 16.29
C GLU A 7 12.83 -0.93 15.66
N TYR A 8 12.29 -2.14 15.80
CA TYR A 8 12.83 -3.33 15.15
C TYR A 8 12.66 -3.30 13.62
N ILE A 9 11.50 -2.85 13.13
CA ILE A 9 11.24 -2.69 11.69
C ILE A 9 12.17 -1.63 11.09
N ARG A 10 12.30 -0.46 11.74
CA ARG A 10 13.24 0.59 11.35
C ARG A 10 14.69 0.11 11.35
N TRP A 11 15.10 -0.63 12.37
CA TRP A 11 16.44 -1.17 12.44
C TRP A 11 16.74 -2.18 11.30
N ILE A 12 15.75 -2.97 10.86
CA ILE A 12 15.94 -3.83 9.69
C ILE A 12 16.08 -3.00 8.41
N GLU A 13 15.25 -1.96 8.25
CA GLU A 13 15.29 -1.03 7.10
C GLU A 13 16.64 -0.29 7.00
N ASP A 14 17.18 0.16 8.13
CA ASP A 14 18.40 0.97 8.17
C ASP A 14 19.70 0.17 7.96
N PHE A 15 19.70 -1.16 8.14
CA PHE A 15 20.95 -1.94 8.26
C PHE A 15 21.15 -3.15 7.32
N TYR A 16 20.19 -3.59 6.48
CA TYR A 16 20.29 -4.93 5.86
C TYR A 16 19.94 -5.06 4.35
N PRO A 17 20.90 -4.83 3.44
CA PRO A 17 20.69 -4.87 1.97
C PRO A 17 20.79 -6.26 1.29
N SER A 18 20.80 -7.39 2.01
CA SER A 18 21.05 -8.73 1.41
C SER A 18 19.78 -9.57 1.15
N LEU A 19 19.85 -10.47 0.14
CA LEU A 19 18.74 -11.32 -0.33
C LEU A 19 18.09 -12.18 0.78
N GLY A 20 18.88 -12.60 1.78
CA GLY A 20 18.40 -13.34 2.96
C GLY A 20 17.73 -12.47 4.02
N ALA A 21 17.95 -11.16 4.01
CA ALA A 21 17.27 -10.20 4.88
C ALA A 21 15.93 -9.76 4.30
N ALA A 22 15.81 -9.65 2.97
CA ALA A 22 14.52 -9.38 2.31
C ALA A 22 13.45 -10.44 2.66
N SER A 23 13.84 -11.73 2.72
CA SER A 23 12.92 -12.80 3.13
C SER A 23 12.52 -12.71 4.61
N LYS A 24 13.46 -12.35 5.50
CA LYS A 24 13.18 -12.13 6.93
C LYS A 24 12.27 -10.92 7.15
N TYR A 25 12.54 -9.81 6.46
CA TYR A 25 11.74 -8.59 6.52
C TYR A 25 10.32 -8.82 6.01
N ARG A 26 10.16 -9.48 4.85
CA ARG A 26 8.84 -9.91 4.34
C ARG A 26 8.09 -10.77 5.37
N ASN A 27 8.77 -11.72 6.01
CA ASN A 27 8.16 -12.56 7.05
C ASN A 27 7.72 -11.75 8.28
N VAL A 28 8.51 -10.75 8.70
CA VAL A 28 8.15 -9.84 9.80
C VAL A 28 6.91 -9.03 9.43
N LEU A 29 6.86 -8.44 8.23
CA LEU A 29 5.71 -7.69 7.76
C LEU A 29 4.45 -8.57 7.68
N TYR A 30 4.57 -9.77 7.11
CA TYR A 30 3.44 -10.71 7.00
C TYR A 30 2.89 -11.07 8.38
N ARG A 31 3.75 -11.40 9.33
CA ARG A 31 3.35 -11.63 10.73
C ARG A 31 2.71 -10.38 11.34
N SER A 32 3.22 -9.19 11.01
CA SER A 32 2.62 -7.93 11.48
C SER A 32 1.18 -7.77 11.08
N VAL A 33 0.92 -7.93 9.80
CA VAL A 33 -0.43 -7.85 9.27
C VAL A 33 -1.32 -8.96 9.83
N LYS A 34 -0.83 -10.20 9.87
CA LYS A 34 -1.59 -11.36 10.34
C LYS A 34 -1.94 -11.27 11.82
N ASP A 35 -1.00 -10.86 12.66
CA ASP A 35 -1.18 -10.83 14.12
C ASP A 35 -1.94 -9.58 14.59
N THR A 36 -2.24 -8.64 13.69
CA THR A 36 -2.99 -7.41 14.03
C THR A 36 -4.32 -7.30 13.30
N CYS A 37 -4.65 -8.19 12.37
CA CYS A 37 -5.87 -8.10 11.55
C CYS A 37 -7.19 -8.20 12.35
N TYR A 38 -7.16 -8.73 13.57
CA TYR A 38 -8.32 -8.82 14.45
C TYR A 38 -8.52 -7.57 15.33
N ILE A 39 -7.57 -6.62 15.31
CA ILE A 39 -7.67 -5.39 16.09
C ILE A 39 -8.76 -4.51 15.45
N GLN A 40 -9.67 -4.00 16.28
CA GLN A 40 -10.73 -3.11 15.82
C GLN A 40 -10.14 -1.83 15.21
N ASP A 41 -10.73 -1.35 14.12
CA ASP A 41 -10.36 -0.13 13.39
C ASP A 41 -8.92 -0.10 12.82
N ILE A 42 -8.23 -1.26 12.78
CA ILE A 42 -6.85 -1.35 12.31
C ILE A 42 -6.70 -1.09 10.80
N HIS A 43 -7.75 -1.33 10.01
CA HIS A 43 -7.73 -1.30 8.55
C HIS A 43 -7.21 0.01 7.95
N ASN A 44 -7.40 1.13 8.66
CA ASN A 44 -6.95 2.45 8.24
C ASN A 44 -5.91 3.06 9.16
N HIS A 45 -5.39 2.29 10.12
CA HIS A 45 -4.30 2.74 10.98
C HIS A 45 -3.01 2.90 10.14
N PRO A 46 -2.31 4.05 10.20
CA PRO A 46 -1.19 4.34 9.28
C PRO A 46 -0.11 3.25 9.25
N ILE A 47 0.24 2.70 10.42
CA ILE A 47 1.27 1.65 10.54
C ILE A 47 0.83 0.32 9.91
N TYR A 48 -0.47 0.01 9.97
CA TYR A 48 -1.00 -1.21 9.36
C TYR A 48 -1.02 -1.09 7.84
N VAL A 49 -1.40 0.09 7.34
CA VAL A 49 -1.40 0.40 5.91
C VAL A 49 0.02 0.42 5.36
N ASP A 50 0.97 1.05 6.05
CA ASP A 50 2.39 1.06 5.67
C ASP A 50 2.96 -0.36 5.55
N ALA A 51 2.65 -1.25 6.51
CA ALA A 51 3.08 -2.64 6.45
C ALA A 51 2.52 -3.38 5.21
N TRP A 52 1.28 -3.11 4.83
CA TRP A 52 0.68 -3.64 3.61
C TRP A 52 1.33 -3.08 2.34
N LEU A 53 1.58 -1.77 2.27
CA LEU A 53 2.24 -1.14 1.13
C LEU A 53 3.66 -1.68 0.93
N LYS A 54 4.38 -1.92 2.03
CA LYS A 54 5.69 -2.59 2.00
C LYS A 54 5.59 -4.05 1.53
N LEU A 55 4.57 -4.79 1.96
CA LEU A 55 4.34 -6.17 1.51
C LEU A 55 4.00 -6.29 0.02
N ILE A 56 3.29 -5.31 -0.53
CA ILE A 56 2.93 -5.27 -1.95
C ILE A 56 4.17 -5.34 -2.84
N ASN A 57 5.27 -4.69 -2.45
CA ASN A 57 6.54 -4.72 -3.19
C ASN A 57 7.20 -6.11 -3.27
N TYR A 58 6.76 -7.06 -2.44
CA TYR A 58 7.22 -8.45 -2.46
C TYR A 58 6.25 -9.42 -3.16
N CYS A 59 5.18 -8.90 -3.77
CA CYS A 59 4.13 -9.71 -4.38
C CYS A 59 4.18 -9.64 -5.92
N ASP A 60 4.24 -10.80 -6.58
CA ASP A 60 4.13 -10.89 -8.03
C ASP A 60 2.74 -10.45 -8.55
N SER A 61 1.73 -10.49 -7.67
CA SER A 61 0.33 -10.16 -7.92
C SER A 61 -0.10 -8.88 -7.20
N ALA A 62 0.75 -7.84 -7.25
CA ALA A 62 0.51 -6.56 -6.58
C ALA A 62 -0.84 -5.92 -6.96
N SER A 63 -1.27 -6.03 -8.22
CA SER A 63 -2.56 -5.51 -8.70
C SER A 63 -3.75 -6.16 -7.99
N GLU A 64 -3.73 -7.48 -7.85
CA GLU A 64 -4.74 -8.28 -7.16
C GLU A 64 -4.76 -7.93 -5.66
N LEU A 65 -3.58 -7.74 -5.07
CA LEU A 65 -3.48 -7.36 -3.66
C LEU A 65 -4.05 -5.96 -3.40
N PHE A 66 -3.74 -4.95 -4.23
CA PHE A 66 -4.38 -3.64 -4.12
C PHE A 66 -5.91 -3.72 -4.19
N ASN A 67 -6.45 -4.47 -5.17
CA ASN A 67 -7.89 -4.67 -5.29
C ASN A 67 -8.49 -5.33 -4.03
N LEU A 68 -7.81 -6.35 -3.48
CA LEU A 68 -8.25 -7.05 -2.28
C LEU A 68 -8.27 -6.11 -1.07
N LEU A 69 -7.20 -5.35 -0.85
CA LEU A 69 -7.12 -4.39 0.26
C LEU A 69 -8.22 -3.33 0.15
N PHE A 70 -8.41 -2.78 -1.04
CA PHE A 70 -9.47 -1.82 -1.31
C PHE A 70 -10.87 -2.39 -1.04
N HIS A 71 -11.14 -3.61 -1.52
CA HIS A 71 -12.43 -4.28 -1.29
C HIS A 71 -12.71 -4.55 0.19
N ASN A 72 -11.66 -4.83 0.98
CA ASN A 72 -11.76 -5.03 2.43
C ASN A 72 -11.71 -3.71 3.24
N GLY A 73 -11.67 -2.55 2.57
CA GLY A 73 -11.62 -1.24 3.23
C GLY A 73 -10.28 -0.94 3.91
N VAL A 74 -9.21 -1.65 3.56
CA VAL A 74 -7.87 -1.43 4.10
C VAL A 74 -7.21 -0.28 3.33
N GLY A 75 -6.74 0.73 4.05
CA GLY A 75 -6.05 1.89 3.49
C GLY A 75 -6.96 2.91 2.78
N THR A 76 -8.28 2.69 2.70
CA THR A 76 -9.21 3.57 1.98
C THR A 76 -9.39 4.97 2.58
N LEU A 77 -8.89 5.21 3.79
CA LEU A 77 -8.81 6.54 4.41
C LEU A 77 -7.40 7.13 4.41
N ASN A 78 -6.43 6.47 3.78
CA ASN A 78 -5.03 6.88 3.73
C ASN A 78 -4.64 7.29 2.31
N THR A 79 -4.18 8.53 2.13
CA THR A 79 -3.77 9.04 0.82
C THR A 79 -2.62 8.23 0.21
N GLU A 80 -1.66 7.78 1.03
CA GLU A 80 -0.53 6.95 0.57
C GLU A 80 -0.98 5.66 -0.13
N PHE A 81 -2.11 5.07 0.29
CA PHE A 81 -2.66 3.88 -0.37
C PHE A 81 -3.04 4.17 -1.83
N TYR A 82 -3.73 5.29 -2.06
CA TYR A 82 -4.13 5.71 -3.41
C TYR A 82 -2.92 6.09 -4.26
N LEU A 83 -1.96 6.83 -3.71
CA LEU A 83 -0.72 7.19 -4.42
C LEU A 83 0.05 5.94 -4.86
N ALA A 84 0.35 5.03 -3.93
CA ALA A 84 1.05 3.79 -4.22
C ALA A 84 0.32 2.93 -5.26
N TRP A 85 -1.00 2.84 -5.18
CA TRP A 85 -1.79 2.08 -6.16
C TRP A 85 -1.72 2.70 -7.55
N THR A 86 -1.89 4.01 -7.66
CA THR A 86 -1.82 4.69 -8.97
C THR A 86 -0.41 4.65 -9.56
N ASP A 87 0.64 4.76 -8.74
CA ASP A 87 2.01 4.65 -9.20
C ASP A 87 2.34 3.25 -9.72
N HIS A 88 1.85 2.20 -9.04
CA HIS A 88 1.91 0.83 -9.55
C HIS A 88 1.24 0.70 -10.92
N LEU A 89 0.02 1.25 -11.08
CA LEU A 89 -0.69 1.21 -12.37
C LEU A 89 0.04 1.94 -13.50
N LYS A 90 0.73 3.05 -13.20
CA LYS A 90 1.54 3.80 -14.18
C LYS A 90 2.76 3.00 -14.66
N GLN A 91 3.33 2.16 -13.79
CA GLN A 91 4.54 1.37 -14.08
C GLN A 91 4.24 0.03 -14.77
N LEU A 92 2.98 -0.41 -14.81
CA LEU A 92 2.62 -1.66 -15.49
C LEU A 92 2.94 -1.59 -16.99
N PRO A 93 3.49 -2.66 -17.58
CA PRO A 93 3.72 -2.73 -19.01
C PRO A 93 2.40 -2.57 -19.77
N GLU A 94 2.43 -1.91 -20.92
CA GLU A 94 1.27 -1.84 -21.81
C GLU A 94 0.87 -3.25 -22.25
N ARG A 95 -0.40 -3.58 -22.09
CA ARG A 95 -0.99 -4.84 -22.56
C ARG A 95 -1.85 -4.53 -23.78
N ALA A 96 -1.93 -5.45 -24.73
CA ALA A 96 -2.74 -5.28 -25.94
C ALA A 96 -4.22 -4.92 -25.66
N SER A 97 -4.75 -5.30 -24.50
CA SER A 97 -6.11 -4.99 -24.06
C SER A 97 -6.28 -3.64 -23.34
N ASP A 98 -5.20 -3.06 -22.84
CA ASP A 98 -5.19 -1.83 -22.05
C ASP A 98 -4.65 -0.67 -22.88
N THR A 99 -5.55 0.17 -23.38
CA THR A 99 -5.17 1.45 -23.97
C THR A 99 -4.71 2.40 -22.87
N GLN A 100 -3.76 3.27 -23.20
CA GLN A 100 -3.29 4.31 -22.29
C GLN A 100 -4.46 5.15 -21.73
N ALA A 101 -5.49 5.43 -22.53
CA ALA A 101 -6.70 6.12 -22.09
C ALA A 101 -7.48 5.37 -21.00
N LYS A 102 -7.64 4.04 -21.12
CA LYS A 102 -8.30 3.21 -20.09
C LYS A 102 -7.53 3.23 -18.79
N ARG A 103 -6.19 3.20 -18.85
CA ARG A 103 -5.32 3.29 -17.67
C ARG A 103 -5.50 4.62 -16.94
N TRP A 104 -5.48 5.74 -17.67
CA TRP A 104 -5.69 7.06 -17.07
C TRP A 104 -7.10 7.22 -16.49
N ALA A 105 -8.13 6.70 -17.17
CA ALA A 105 -9.49 6.69 -16.63
C ALA A 105 -9.59 5.90 -15.31
N ARG A 106 -8.85 4.78 -15.19
CA ARG A 106 -8.76 4.00 -13.96
C ARG A 106 -8.02 4.75 -12.85
N ILE A 107 -6.91 5.43 -13.17
CA ILE A 107 -6.17 6.25 -12.19
C ILE A 107 -7.06 7.39 -11.66
N ALA A 108 -7.76 8.09 -12.55
CA ALA A 108 -8.68 9.15 -12.17
C ALA A 108 -9.82 8.65 -11.27
N SER A 109 -10.38 7.46 -11.55
CA SER A 109 -11.44 6.90 -10.71
C SER A 109 -10.95 6.50 -9.32
N ILE A 110 -9.69 6.04 -9.20
CA ILE A 110 -9.03 5.75 -7.93
C ILE A 110 -8.84 7.03 -7.10
N PHE A 111 -8.34 8.12 -7.69
CA PHE A 111 -8.22 9.40 -6.99
C PHE A 111 -9.57 9.98 -6.59
N ALA A 112 -10.55 9.98 -7.50
CA ALA A 112 -11.89 10.43 -7.21
C ALA A 112 -12.53 9.63 -6.06
N HIS A 113 -12.23 8.33 -5.95
CA HIS A 113 -12.64 7.55 -4.79
C HIS A 113 -11.95 8.01 -3.51
N GLY A 114 -10.62 8.17 -3.51
CA GLY A 114 -9.89 8.62 -2.31
C GLY A 114 -10.38 9.97 -1.78
N LEU A 115 -10.69 10.91 -2.69
CA LEU A 115 -11.32 12.19 -2.33
C LEU A 115 -12.70 11.99 -1.69
N ARG A 116 -13.60 11.21 -2.33
CA ARG A 116 -14.94 10.93 -1.77
C ARG A 116 -14.90 10.19 -0.44
N ALA A 117 -13.94 9.30 -0.24
CA ALA A 117 -13.76 8.56 1.00
C ALA A 117 -13.21 9.44 2.14
N GLY A 118 -12.71 10.64 1.84
CA GLY A 118 -12.10 11.53 2.82
C GLY A 118 -10.70 11.07 3.24
N ALA A 119 -9.94 10.47 2.32
CA ALA A 119 -8.58 10.03 2.58
C ALA A 119 -7.68 11.20 2.99
N LYS A 120 -6.78 10.95 3.97
CA LYS A 120 -5.91 11.98 4.54
C LYS A 120 -4.42 11.71 4.26
N PRO A 121 -3.62 12.78 4.07
CA PRO A 121 -4.06 14.17 3.96
C PRO A 121 -4.70 14.48 2.59
N HIS A 122 -5.74 15.31 2.58
CA HIS A 122 -6.61 15.50 1.41
C HIS A 122 -5.92 16.20 0.23
N TYR A 123 -5.11 17.23 0.52
CA TYR A 123 -4.43 18.06 -0.48
C TYR A 123 -3.50 17.26 -1.41
N LEU A 124 -2.99 16.11 -0.96
CA LEU A 124 -2.12 15.26 -1.78
C LEU A 124 -2.87 14.53 -2.90
N LEU A 125 -4.19 14.33 -2.77
CA LEU A 125 -5.00 13.75 -3.83
C LEU A 125 -5.55 14.81 -4.78
N GLU A 126 -5.82 16.02 -4.29
CA GLU A 126 -6.29 17.15 -5.11
C GLU A 126 -5.27 17.51 -6.18
N ASP A 127 -3.99 17.69 -5.80
CA ASP A 127 -2.87 17.97 -6.73
C ASP A 127 -2.68 16.90 -7.82
N LYS A 128 -3.18 15.68 -7.60
CA LYS A 128 -3.04 14.56 -8.54
C LYS A 128 -4.30 14.28 -9.36
N ALA A 129 -5.41 14.96 -9.04
CA ALA A 129 -6.69 14.81 -9.72
C ALA A 129 -6.93 15.87 -10.80
N GLU A 130 -6.11 16.93 -10.83
CA GLU A 130 -6.05 17.96 -11.89
C GLU A 130 -5.20 17.53 -13.10
#